data_AF-A0A5M6CJH5-F1
#
_entry.id   AF-A0A5M6CJH5-F1
#
_cell.length_a   1.000
_cell.length_b   1.000
_cell.length_c   1.000
_cell.angle_alpha   90.00
_cell.angle_beta   90.00
_cell.angle_gamma   90.00
#
_symmetry.space_group_name_H-M   'P 1'
#
loop_
_entity.id
_entity.type
_entity.pdbx_description
1 polymer ?
#
loop_
_entity_poly.entity_id
_entity_poly.type
_entity_poly.pdbx_seq_one_letter_code
_entity_poly.pdbx_strand_id
1 'polypeptide(L)'
;MNEDDRDFMILGRAASMFAEIDGRRCVNVDADSLNFCICRRIHSLHVNGGVIEGACEWITPPEDRAEELTVGLAIGCDCLDVGDVWWHDTYFNWYFVFDEGFVTRTLAGDTSWITVFLRDATGYRSRSR
;
A
#
# COMPACT_ATOMS: atom_id res chain seq x y z
N MET A 1 3.28 -24.64 8.51
CA MET A 1 2.30 -23.93 7.69
C MET A 1 2.71 -24.13 6.26
N ASN A 2 1.84 -24.70 5.42
CA ASN A 2 2.16 -24.81 3.99
C ASN A 2 1.97 -23.43 3.33
N GLU A 3 2.37 -23.30 2.07
CA GLU A 3 2.33 -22.03 1.34
C GLU A 3 0.89 -21.55 1.12
N ASP A 4 -0.02 -22.46 0.74
CA ASP A 4 -1.43 -22.16 0.57
C ASP A 4 -2.07 -21.55 1.85
N ASP A 5 -1.81 -22.13 3.02
CA ASP A 5 -2.30 -21.65 4.31
C ASP A 5 -1.80 -20.23 4.61
N ARG A 6 -0.54 -19.92 4.26
CA ARG A 6 0.05 -18.59 4.44
C ARG A 6 -0.68 -17.58 3.55
N ASP A 7 -0.84 -17.92 2.28
CA ASP A 7 -1.39 -17.02 1.27
C ASP A 7 -2.88 -16.75 1.55
N PHE A 8 -3.63 -17.77 1.99
CA PHE A 8 -5.00 -17.60 2.48
C PHE A 8 -5.09 -16.66 3.68
N MET A 9 -4.14 -16.73 4.64
CA MET A 9 -4.15 -15.83 5.79
C MET A 9 -3.79 -14.38 5.41
N ILE A 10 -2.81 -14.18 4.54
CA ILE A 10 -2.41 -12.84 4.07
C ILE A 10 -3.58 -12.18 3.33
N LEU A 11 -4.19 -12.90 2.38
CA LEU A 11 -5.37 -12.42 1.67
C LEU A 11 -6.55 -12.19 2.60
N GLY A 12 -6.76 -13.07 3.59
CA GLY A 12 -7.79 -12.89 4.61
C GLY A 12 -7.59 -11.62 5.44
N ARG A 13 -6.35 -11.32 5.84
CA ARG A 13 -6.01 -10.09 6.56
C ARG A 13 -6.24 -8.85 5.71
N ALA A 14 -5.77 -8.84 4.47
CA ALA A 14 -5.99 -7.72 3.57
C ALA A 14 -7.49 -7.53 3.25
N ALA A 15 -8.22 -8.61 2.94
CA ALA A 15 -9.65 -8.58 2.67
C ALA A 15 -10.46 -8.06 3.86
N SER A 16 -10.02 -8.33 5.10
CA SER A 16 -10.69 -7.80 6.29
C SER A 16 -10.66 -6.26 6.37
N MET A 17 -9.69 -5.62 5.70
CA MET A 17 -9.58 -4.16 5.64
C MET A 17 -10.48 -3.55 4.56
N PHE A 18 -11.01 -4.32 3.59
CA PHE A 18 -11.68 -3.77 2.40
C PHE A 18 -12.82 -2.81 2.76
N ALA A 19 -13.72 -3.20 3.67
CA ALA A 19 -14.85 -2.37 4.07
C ALA A 19 -14.40 -1.05 4.75
N GLU A 20 -13.23 -1.06 5.39
CA GLU A 20 -12.68 0.10 6.07
C GLU A 20 -11.91 1.03 5.16
N ILE A 21 -11.42 0.58 4.00
CA ILE A 21 -10.58 1.37 3.09
C ILE A 21 -11.26 1.67 1.75
N ASP A 22 -12.30 0.94 1.37
CA ASP A 22 -13.10 1.24 0.19
C ASP A 22 -13.72 2.63 0.31
N GLY A 23 -13.55 3.45 -0.73
CA GLY A 23 -13.96 4.85 -0.73
C GLY A 23 -12.97 5.83 -0.09
N ARG A 24 -11.90 5.36 0.57
CA ARG A 24 -10.96 6.24 1.30
C ARG A 24 -9.75 6.63 0.47
N ARG A 25 -9.11 7.70 0.94
CA ARG A 25 -7.82 8.18 0.44
C ARG A 25 -6.70 7.30 0.97
N CYS A 26 -5.63 7.21 0.21
CA CYS A 26 -4.38 6.62 0.69
C CYS A 26 -3.18 7.43 0.19
N VAL A 27 -2.04 7.25 0.84
CA VAL A 27 -0.74 7.66 0.30
C VAL A 27 -0.04 6.40 -0.19
N ASN A 28 0.28 6.35 -1.48
CA ASN A 28 1.19 5.36 -2.01
C ASN A 28 2.62 5.92 -1.89
N VAL A 29 3.52 5.16 -1.26
CA VAL A 29 4.91 5.54 -1.03
C VAL A 29 5.79 4.53 -1.73
N ASP A 30 6.68 5.01 -2.60
CA ASP A 30 7.80 4.22 -3.13
C ASP A 30 8.92 4.24 -2.09
N ALA A 31 9.23 3.08 -1.51
CA ALA A 31 10.22 2.96 -0.45
C ALA A 31 11.67 3.10 -0.96
N ASP A 32 11.93 2.94 -2.27
CA ASP A 32 13.27 3.09 -2.85
C ASP A 32 13.60 4.56 -3.09
N SER A 33 12.65 5.32 -3.62
CA SER A 33 12.85 6.73 -3.99
C SER A 33 12.36 7.73 -2.93
N LEU A 34 11.56 7.27 -1.96
CA LEU A 34 10.80 8.10 -1.01
C LEU A 34 9.78 9.03 -1.69
N ASN A 35 9.53 8.83 -2.99
CA ASN A 35 8.45 9.51 -3.69
C ASN A 35 7.10 8.98 -3.21
N PHE A 36 6.07 9.80 -3.38
CA PHE A 36 4.72 9.42 -2.99
C PHE A 36 3.69 9.97 -3.95
N CYS A 37 2.54 9.32 -3.97
CA CYS A 37 1.35 9.74 -4.69
C CYS A 37 0.14 9.63 -3.78
N ILE A 38 -0.84 10.50 -4.02
CA ILE A 38 -2.09 10.49 -3.25
C ILE A 38 -3.16 9.86 -4.11
N CYS A 39 -3.74 8.78 -3.60
CA CYS A 39 -4.99 8.25 -4.12
C CYS A 39 -6.16 9.01 -3.47
N ARG A 40 -7.02 9.61 -4.28
CA ARG A 40 -8.25 10.26 -3.85
C ARG A 40 -9.25 9.25 -3.31
N ARG A 41 -9.30 8.07 -3.92
CA ARG A 41 -10.26 7.03 -3.61
C ARG A 41 -9.74 5.68 -4.09
N ILE A 42 -9.60 4.75 -3.16
CA ILE A 42 -9.52 3.32 -3.48
C ILE A 42 -10.94 2.80 -3.63
N HIS A 43 -11.21 1.99 -4.64
CA HIS A 43 -12.51 1.37 -4.77
C HIS A 43 -12.49 0.03 -5.51
N SER A 44 -13.62 -0.68 -5.45
CA SER A 44 -13.86 -1.93 -6.17
C SER A 44 -12.89 -3.05 -5.77
N LEU A 45 -12.46 -3.06 -4.50
CA LEU A 45 -11.55 -4.06 -3.95
C LEU A 45 -12.19 -5.45 -3.95
N HIS A 46 -11.47 -6.43 -4.48
CA HIS A 46 -11.87 -7.84 -4.45
C HIS A 46 -10.64 -8.74 -4.51
N VAL A 47 -10.81 -10.02 -4.17
CA VAL A 47 -9.77 -11.05 -4.34
C VAL A 47 -10.12 -11.88 -5.56
N ASN A 48 -9.16 -12.03 -6.48
CA ASN A 48 -9.28 -12.84 -7.68
C ASN A 48 -8.03 -13.70 -7.85
N GLY A 49 -8.16 -15.03 -7.72
CA GLY A 49 -7.07 -15.97 -8.05
C GLY A 49 -5.76 -15.74 -7.28
N GLY A 50 -5.83 -15.30 -6.02
CA GLY A 50 -4.63 -15.00 -5.21
C GLY A 50 -4.11 -13.56 -5.37
N VAL A 51 -4.83 -12.71 -6.10
CA VAL A 51 -4.49 -11.32 -6.32
C VAL A 51 -5.55 -10.43 -5.66
N ILE A 52 -5.13 -9.36 -5.00
CA ILE A 52 -6.01 -8.26 -4.62
C ILE A 52 -6.12 -7.33 -5.81
N GLU A 53 -7.32 -7.17 -6.32
CA GLU A 53 -7.64 -6.30 -7.43
C GLU A 53 -8.54 -5.14 -6.99
N GLY A 54 -8.40 -3.98 -7.62
CA GLY A 54 -9.23 -2.81 -7.38
C GLY A 54 -8.83 -1.63 -8.25
N ALA A 55 -9.18 -0.42 -7.81
CA ALA A 55 -8.86 0.81 -8.50
C ALA A 55 -8.41 1.91 -7.54
N CYS A 56 -7.49 2.74 -8.02
CA CYS A 56 -7.00 3.93 -7.34
C CYS A 56 -7.30 5.17 -8.21
N GLU A 57 -8.09 6.10 -7.70
CA GLU A 57 -8.29 7.41 -8.31
C GLU A 57 -7.14 8.37 -7.94
N TRP A 58 -6.04 8.37 -8.68
CA TRP A 58 -4.86 9.19 -8.35
C TRP A 58 -5.13 10.71 -8.49
N ILE A 59 -4.63 11.50 -7.53
CA ILE A 59 -4.65 12.97 -7.59
C ILE A 59 -3.52 13.48 -8.50
N THR A 60 -2.33 12.90 -8.34
CA THR A 60 -1.13 13.16 -9.15
C THR A 60 -0.40 11.83 -9.32
N PRO A 61 -0.38 11.23 -10.52
CA PRO A 61 0.54 10.12 -10.77
C PRO A 61 1.99 10.66 -10.81
N PRO A 62 3.02 9.84 -10.52
CA PRO A 62 4.41 10.19 -10.76
C PRO A 62 4.59 10.51 -12.23
N GLU A 63 5.34 11.58 -12.55
CA GLU A 63 5.59 11.97 -13.95
C GLU A 63 6.24 10.84 -14.75
N ASP A 64 7.05 10.01 -14.10
CA ASP A 64 7.78 8.87 -14.66
C ASP A 64 6.95 7.58 -14.75
N ARG A 65 5.79 7.50 -14.10
CA ARG A 65 4.97 6.26 -14.02
C ARG A 65 3.48 6.48 -14.24
N ALA A 66 3.12 7.54 -14.96
CA ALA A 66 1.72 7.86 -15.26
C ALA A 66 0.97 6.71 -15.98
N GLU A 67 1.66 5.93 -16.81
CA GLU A 67 1.06 4.78 -17.50
C GLU A 67 0.88 3.56 -16.57
N GLU A 68 1.77 3.37 -15.59
CA GLU A 68 1.71 2.24 -14.65
C GLU A 68 0.61 2.44 -13.60
N LEU A 69 0.32 3.69 -13.23
CA LEU A 69 -0.71 4.03 -12.25
C LEU A 69 -2.11 4.23 -12.86
N THR A 70 -2.26 4.27 -14.18
CA THR A 70 -3.58 4.46 -14.82
C THR A 70 -4.44 3.20 -14.84
N VAL A 71 -3.90 2.04 -14.46
CA VAL A 71 -4.55 0.74 -14.63
C VAL A 71 -4.69 0.01 -13.30
N GLY A 72 -5.62 0.49 -12.47
CA GLY A 72 -6.09 -0.26 -11.30
C GLY A 72 -5.05 -0.49 -10.19
N LEU A 73 -5.47 -1.26 -9.20
CA LEU A 73 -4.63 -1.81 -8.14
C LEU A 73 -4.61 -3.33 -8.35
N ALA A 74 -3.44 -3.94 -8.44
CA ALA A 74 -3.30 -5.40 -8.53
C ALA A 74 -2.05 -5.84 -7.75
N ILE A 75 -2.24 -6.56 -6.64
CA ILE A 75 -1.13 -7.06 -5.81
C ILE A 75 -1.29 -8.57 -5.60
N GLY A 76 -0.30 -9.34 -6.05
CA GLY A 76 -0.24 -10.79 -5.79
C GLY A 76 -0.02 -11.08 -4.31
N CYS A 77 -0.68 -12.11 -3.77
CA CYS A 77 -0.53 -12.51 -2.37
C CYS A 77 0.90 -12.91 -1.99
N ASP A 78 1.66 -13.45 -2.93
CA ASP A 78 3.08 -13.77 -2.81
C ASP A 78 3.96 -12.52 -2.67
N CYS A 79 3.44 -11.37 -3.07
CA CYS A 79 4.09 -10.08 -3.00
C CYS A 79 3.48 -9.15 -1.93
N LEU A 80 2.50 -9.61 -1.15
CA LEU A 80 1.73 -8.76 -0.25
C LEU A 80 2.11 -8.94 1.22
N ASP A 81 2.60 -7.87 1.84
CA ASP A 81 2.67 -7.74 3.30
C ASP A 81 1.56 -6.82 3.82
N VAL A 82 0.98 -7.18 4.98
CA VAL A 82 -0.19 -6.49 5.56
C VAL A 82 0.10 -6.04 6.99
N GLY A 83 0.09 -4.72 7.19
CA GLY A 83 0.07 -4.08 8.50
C GLY A 83 -1.32 -3.62 8.92
N ASP A 84 -1.41 -2.94 10.06
CA ASP A 84 -2.69 -2.54 10.65
C ASP A 84 -3.45 -1.51 9.79
N VAL A 85 -2.71 -0.62 9.13
CA VAL A 85 -3.24 0.50 8.34
C VAL A 85 -2.52 0.66 7.01
N TRP A 86 -1.83 -0.39 6.55
CA TRP A 86 -1.08 -0.34 5.30
C TRP A 86 -0.95 -1.71 4.62
N TRP A 87 -0.80 -1.67 3.30
CA TRP A 87 -0.36 -2.80 2.48
C TRP A 87 0.99 -2.50 1.86
N HIS A 88 1.85 -3.50 1.74
CA HIS A 88 3.14 -3.40 1.07
C HIS A 88 3.18 -4.38 -0.09
N ASP A 89 3.27 -3.82 -1.29
CA ASP A 89 3.62 -4.54 -2.49
C ASP A 89 5.14 -4.67 -2.54
N THR A 90 5.64 -5.86 -2.21
CA THR A 90 7.07 -6.16 -2.16
C THR A 90 7.71 -6.27 -3.55
N TYR A 91 6.93 -6.42 -4.62
CA TYR A 91 7.43 -6.48 -6.00
C TYR A 91 7.87 -5.10 -6.48
N PHE A 92 7.01 -4.09 -6.28
CA PHE A 92 7.32 -2.70 -6.61
C PHE A 92 7.95 -1.92 -5.44
N ASN A 93 8.05 -2.54 -4.27
CA ASN A 93 8.45 -1.92 -3.01
C ASN A 93 7.58 -0.70 -2.63
N TRP A 94 6.26 -0.85 -2.81
CA TRP A 94 5.28 0.21 -2.60
C TRP A 94 4.43 0.00 -1.36
N TYR A 95 4.29 1.04 -0.56
CA TYR A 95 3.40 1.06 0.60
C TYR A 95 2.14 1.83 0.29
N PHE A 96 0.98 1.18 0.36
CA PHE A 96 -0.33 1.82 0.39
C PHE A 96 -0.70 2.09 1.85
N VAL A 97 -0.63 3.34 2.27
CA VAL A 97 -0.86 3.78 3.64
C VAL A 97 -2.26 4.40 3.77
N PHE A 98 -3.11 3.79 4.60
CA PHE A 98 -4.52 4.15 4.80
C PHE A 98 -4.77 4.98 6.07
N ASP A 99 -3.75 5.22 6.88
CA ASP A 99 -3.85 6.05 8.09
C ASP A 99 -4.26 7.50 7.76
N GLU A 100 -5.38 7.96 8.33
CA GLU A 100 -5.91 9.30 8.02
C GLU A 100 -5.01 10.43 8.50
N GLY A 101 -4.26 10.20 9.58
CA GLY A 101 -3.30 11.16 10.10
C GLY A 101 -2.18 11.39 9.09
N PHE A 102 -1.62 10.31 8.55
CA PHE A 102 -0.60 10.40 7.50
C PHE A 102 -1.15 10.98 6.20
N VAL A 103 -2.35 10.58 5.76
CA VAL A 103 -2.99 11.17 4.58
C VAL A 103 -3.19 12.68 4.75
N THR A 104 -3.68 13.12 5.91
CA THR A 104 -3.93 14.54 6.19
C THR A 104 -2.62 15.34 6.21
N ARG A 105 -1.56 14.80 6.83
CA ARG A 105 -0.24 15.43 6.85
C ARG A 105 0.33 15.59 5.44
N THR A 106 0.26 14.54 4.62
CA THR A 106 0.73 14.59 3.23
C THR A 106 -0.04 15.61 2.40
N LEU A 107 -1.36 15.70 2.56
CA LEU A 107 -2.18 16.74 1.89
C LEU A 107 -1.82 18.17 2.34
N ALA A 108 -1.34 18.34 3.57
CA ALA A 108 -0.83 19.61 4.08
C ALA A 108 0.63 19.90 3.65
N GLY A 109 1.25 19.02 2.86
CA GLY A 109 2.64 19.11 2.44
C GLY A 109 3.66 18.63 3.47
N ASP A 110 3.22 18.03 4.58
CA ASP A 110 4.09 17.42 5.57
C ASP A 110 4.31 15.92 5.28
N THR A 111 5.49 15.62 4.75
CA THR A 111 5.93 14.27 4.39
C THR A 111 7.01 13.73 5.32
N SER A 112 7.30 14.43 6.43
CA SER A 112 8.35 14.05 7.39
C SER A 112 8.08 12.71 8.09
N TRP A 113 6.84 12.22 8.03
CA TRP A 113 6.44 10.93 8.58
C TRP A 113 6.93 9.74 7.75
N ILE A 114 7.17 9.91 6.44
CA ILE A 114 7.43 8.80 5.51
C ILE A 114 8.63 7.97 5.96
N THR A 115 9.77 8.61 6.25
CA THR A 115 10.99 7.90 6.67
C THR A 115 10.81 7.17 8.01
N VAL A 116 10.07 7.77 8.94
CA VAL A 116 9.78 7.15 10.25
C VAL A 116 8.87 5.93 10.06
N PHE A 117 7.80 6.10 9.28
CA PHE A 117 6.88 5.02 8.93
C PHE A 117 7.59 3.85 8.27
N LEU A 118 8.39 4.10 7.22
CA LEU A 118 9.09 3.04 6.50
C LEU A 118 10.05 2.27 7.42
N ARG A 119 10.77 2.96 8.31
CA ARG A 119 11.65 2.30 9.29
C ARG A 119 10.86 1.36 10.21
N ASP A 120 9.70 1.81 10.67
CA ASP A 120 8.89 1.09 11.63
C ASP A 120 8.12 -0.08 10.94
N ALA A 121 7.62 0.14 9.73
CA ALA A 121 6.88 -0.83 8.91
C ALA A 121 7.78 -1.95 8.35
N THR A 122 8.97 -1.62 7.86
CA THR A 122 9.97 -2.61 7.40
C THR A 122 10.61 -3.38 8.56
N GLY A 123 10.34 -2.97 9.80
CA GLY A 123 10.96 -3.54 10.99
C GLY A 123 12.48 -3.54 10.87
N TYR A 124 13.09 -2.45 10.37
CA TYR A 124 14.55 -2.30 10.31
C TYR A 124 15.11 -2.34 11.73
N ARG A 125 15.22 -3.55 12.29
CA ARG A 125 16.22 -3.90 13.27
C ARG A 125 17.50 -3.50 12.58
N SER A 126 18.10 -2.43 13.06
CA SER A 126 19.51 -2.14 12.87
C SER A 126 20.25 -3.45 12.61
N ARG A 127 20.66 -3.68 11.35
CA ARG A 127 21.75 -4.62 11.09
C ARG A 127 22.98 -3.97 11.72
N SER A 128 23.11 -4.17 13.02
CA SER A 128 24.35 -3.94 13.74
C SER A 128 25.30 -5.03 13.29
N ARG A 129 26.14 -4.72 12.32
CA ARG A 129 27.56 -5.13 12.24
C ARG A 129 28.24 -4.46 11.06
#